data_AF-A0A1Y2T4B8-F1
#
_entry.id   AF-A0A1Y2T4B8-F1
#
_cell.length_a   1.000
_cell.length_b   1.000
_cell.length_c   1.000
_cell.angle_alpha   90.00
_cell.angle_beta   90.00
_cell.angle_gamma   90.00
#
_symmetry.space_group_name_H-M   'P 1'
#
loop_
_entity.id
_entity.type
_entity.pdbx_description
1 polymer ?
#
loop_
_entity_poly.entity_id
_entity_poly.type
_entity_poly.pdbx_seq_one_letter_code
_entity_poly.pdbx_strand_id
1 'polypeptide(L)'
;FVFPLAEFEAVSQKLRGLGMSSSAARAFNRLFFSGATECELDPQGRILLPANLREYAGIQKDCVIVGVENRVEIWAAERWAEYSEEAGELYTEIAEKLGF
;
A
#
# COMPACT_ATOMS: atom_id res chain seq x y z
N PHE A 1 -0.04 -2.01 1.81
CA PHE A 1 -1.23 -1.92 0.94
C PHE A 1 -2.10 -3.13 1.15
N VAL A 2 -3.41 -2.95 1.12
CA VAL A 2 -4.42 -4.01 1.14
C VAL A 2 -5.36 -3.76 -0.02
N PHE A 3 -5.53 -4.76 -0.86
CA PHE A 3 -6.34 -4.67 -2.07
C PHE A 3 -7.52 -5.63 -1.95
N PRO A 4 -8.72 -5.23 -2.42
CA PRO A 4 -9.70 -6.21 -2.86
C PRO A 4 -9.07 -7.14 -3.90
N LEU A 5 -9.50 -8.40 -3.94
CA LEU A 5 -8.91 -9.39 -4.85
C LEU A 5 -8.95 -8.93 -6.32
N ALA A 6 -10.08 -8.39 -6.77
CA ALA A 6 -10.23 -7.88 -8.14
C ALA A 6 -9.22 -6.76 -8.49
N GLU A 7 -8.92 -5.89 -7.53
CA GLU A 7 -7.92 -4.82 -7.71
C GLU A 7 -6.49 -5.38 -7.72
N PHE A 8 -6.20 -6.37 -6.87
CA PHE A 8 -4.91 -7.05 -6.88
C PHE A 8 -4.67 -7.79 -8.19
N GLU A 9 -5.69 -8.46 -8.73
CA GLU A 9 -5.65 -9.11 -10.04
C GLU A 9 -5.35 -8.09 -11.15
N ALA A 10 -6.01 -6.94 -11.14
CA ALA A 10 -5.75 -5.86 -12.10
C ALA A 10 -4.29 -5.37 -12.04
N VAL A 11 -3.73 -5.20 -10.83
CA VAL A 11 -2.31 -4.88 -10.64
C VAL A 11 -1.40 -6.00 -11.18
N SER A 12 -1.72 -7.25 -10.85
CA SER A 12 -0.95 -8.42 -11.31
C SER A 12 -0.90 -8.53 -12.83
N GLN A 13 -2.01 -8.26 -13.53
CA GLN A 13 -2.04 -8.24 -15.00
C GLN A 13 -1.17 -7.12 -15.58
N LYS A 14 -1.20 -5.92 -14.99
CA LYS A 14 -0.32 -4.81 -15.41
C LYS A 14 1.15 -5.19 -15.26
N LEU A 15 1.53 -5.81 -14.14
CA LEU A 15 2.91 -6.23 -13.88
C LEU A 15 3.39 -7.35 -14.81
N ARG A 16 2.48 -8.26 -15.20
CA ARG A 16 2.75 -9.28 -16.22
C ARG A 16 3.13 -8.64 -17.57
N GLY A 17 2.53 -7.49 -17.90
CA GLY A 17 2.79 -6.74 -19.12
C GLY A 17 4.16 -6.04 -19.19
N LEU A 18 4.86 -5.82 -18.08
CA LEU A 18 6.13 -5.08 -18.04
C LEU A 18 7.30 -5.82 -18.72
N GLY A 19 7.15 -7.10 -19.04
CA GLY A 19 8.16 -7.91 -19.71
C GLY A 19 9.33 -8.28 -18.80
N MET A 20 9.72 -9.57 -18.80
CA MET A 20 10.77 -10.08 -17.92
C MET A 20 12.20 -9.82 -18.43
N SER A 21 12.37 -9.06 -19.51
CA SER A 21 13.67 -8.79 -20.14
C SER A 21 14.53 -7.83 -19.32
N SER A 22 13.94 -6.84 -18.66
CA SER A 22 14.65 -5.89 -17.80
C SER A 22 14.99 -6.48 -16.43
N SER A 23 16.23 -6.29 -15.96
CA SER A 23 16.65 -6.65 -14.60
C SER A 23 15.86 -5.90 -13.53
N ALA A 24 15.55 -4.63 -13.77
CA ALA A 24 14.75 -3.81 -12.88
C ALA A 24 13.31 -4.34 -12.77
N ALA A 25 12.69 -4.72 -13.89
CA ALA A 25 11.34 -5.29 -13.88
C ALA A 25 11.28 -6.61 -13.09
N ARG A 26 12.30 -7.47 -13.23
CA ARG A 26 12.39 -8.70 -12.43
C ARG A 26 12.58 -8.43 -10.94
N ALA A 27 13.42 -7.45 -10.59
CA ALA A 27 13.63 -7.05 -9.19
C ALA A 27 12.34 -6.50 -8.57
N PHE A 28 11.65 -5.62 -9.28
CA PHE A 28 10.36 -5.06 -8.86
C PHE A 28 9.32 -6.16 -8.61
N ASN A 29 9.14 -7.08 -9.57
CA ASN A 29 8.22 -8.22 -9.42
C ASN A 29 8.54 -9.07 -8.20
N ARG A 30 9.82 -9.40 -7.98
CA ARG A 30 10.24 -10.18 -6.80
C ARG A 30 9.87 -9.46 -5.52
N LEU A 31 10.24 -8.19 -5.39
CA LEU A 31 9.99 -7.43 -4.16
C LEU A 31 8.49 -7.28 -3.91
N PHE A 32 7.72 -6.89 -4.94
CA PHE A 32 6.29 -6.69 -4.82
C PHE A 32 5.55 -7.97 -4.42
N PHE A 33 5.76 -9.07 -5.15
CA PHE A 33 5.04 -10.32 -4.89
C PHE A 33 5.58 -11.10 -3.69
N SER A 34 6.87 -10.96 -3.33
CA SER A 34 7.42 -11.59 -2.11
C SER A 34 6.82 -11.04 -0.82
N GLY A 35 6.32 -9.80 -0.85
CA GLY A 35 5.59 -9.18 0.25
C GLY A 35 4.08 -9.38 0.19
N ALA A 36 3.54 -9.94 -0.89
CA ALA A 36 2.10 -10.13 -1.03
C ALA A 36 1.66 -11.40 -0.30
N THR A 37 0.59 -11.29 0.47
CA THR A 37 -0.07 -12.43 1.08
C THR A 37 -1.57 -12.25 1.02
N GLU A 38 -2.29 -13.36 0.91
CA GLU A 38 -3.73 -13.36 1.08
C GLU A 38 -4.05 -13.35 2.59
N CYS A 39 -5.04 -12.56 2.99
CA CYS A 39 -5.49 -12.48 4.37
C CYS A 39 -7.00 -12.61 4.40
N GLU A 40 -7.49 -13.51 5.25
CA GLU A 40 -8.91 -13.66 5.51
C GLU A 40 -9.34 -12.81 6.70
N LEU A 41 -10.56 -12.31 6.63
CA LEU A 41 -11.22 -11.67 7.76
C LEU A 41 -11.79 -12.74 8.68
N ASP A 42 -11.52 -12.61 9.98
CA ASP A 42 -12.24 -13.40 10.96
C ASP A 42 -13.71 -12.93 11.10
N PRO A 43 -14.58 -13.66 11.83
CA PRO A 43 -15.98 -13.27 12.00
C PRO A 43 -16.21 -11.90 12.66
N GLN A 44 -15.18 -11.30 13.27
CA GLN A 44 -15.23 -9.95 13.85
C GLN A 44 -14.70 -8.89 12.88
N GLY A 45 -14.35 -9.27 11.65
CA GLY A 45 -13.81 -8.36 10.64
C GLY A 45 -12.35 -7.99 10.87
N ARG A 46 -11.57 -8.82 11.58
CA ARG A 46 -10.14 -8.57 11.84
C ARG A 46 -9.28 -9.37 10.87
N ILE A 47 -8.11 -8.83 10.55
CA ILE A 47 -7.04 -9.55 9.83
C ILE A 47 -5.84 -9.76 10.76
N LEU A 48 -5.13 -10.87 10.57
CA LEU A 48 -3.82 -11.05 11.16
C LEU A 48 -2.76 -10.50 10.21
N LEU A 49 -2.22 -9.31 10.53
CA LEU A 49 -1.14 -8.74 9.73
C LEU A 49 0.16 -9.56 9.91
N PRO A 50 0.74 -10.14 8.83
CA PRO A 50 1.99 -10.88 8.89
C PRO A 50 3.13 -10.08 9.50
N ALA A 51 4.02 -10.76 10.22
CA ALA A 51 5.12 -10.13 10.95
C ALA A 51 6.06 -9.32 10.04
N ASN A 52 6.42 -9.86 8.88
CA ASN A 52 7.27 -9.19 7.90
C ASN A 52 6.63 -7.89 7.36
N LEU A 53 5.31 -7.88 7.16
CA LEU A 53 4.60 -6.68 6.71
C LEU A 53 4.46 -5.64 7.81
N ARG A 54 4.27 -6.10 9.06
CA ARG A 54 4.25 -5.23 10.24
C ARG A 54 5.60 -4.55 10.45
N GLU A 55 6.69 -5.30 10.32
CA GLU A 55 8.07 -4.80 10.41
C GLU A 55 8.38 -3.80 9.29
N TYR A 56 8.05 -4.15 8.04
CA TYR A 56 8.18 -3.24 6.90
C TYR A 56 7.44 -1.92 7.12
N ALA A 57 6.18 -1.97 7.57
CA ALA A 57 5.37 -0.80 7.86
C ALA A 57 5.85 -0.02 9.10
N GLY A 58 6.72 -0.60 9.94
CA GLY A 58 7.20 0.01 11.17
C GLY A 58 6.14 0.09 12.27
N ILE A 59 5.14 -0.78 12.24
CA ILE A 59 4.03 -0.76 13.21
C ILE A 59 4.46 -1.44 14.50
N GLN A 60 4.63 -0.67 15.57
CA GLN A 60 4.95 -1.21 16.91
C GLN A 60 3.71 -1.41 17.77
N LYS A 61 2.76 -0.48 17.72
CA LYS A 61 1.57 -0.48 18.57
C LYS A 61 0.35 0.04 17.83
N ASP A 62 0.33 1.35 17.57
CA ASP A 62 -0.81 2.03 16.97
C ASP A 62 -0.65 2.11 15.44
N CYS A 63 -1.74 1.86 14.72
CA CYS A 63 -1.79 1.93 13.27
C CYS A 63 -3.02 2.70 12.81
N VAL A 64 -2.96 3.21 11.60
CA VAL A 64 -4.08 3.87 10.93
C VAL A 64 -4.37 3.18 9.61
N ILE A 65 -5.65 3.19 9.24
CA ILE A 65 -6.14 2.71 7.95
C ILE A 65 -6.50 3.92 7.11
N VAL A 66 -5.87 4.04 5.95
CA VAL A 66 -6.07 5.15 5.01
C VAL A 66 -6.71 4.60 3.74
N GLY A 67 -7.86 5.16 3.36
CA GLY A 67 -8.51 4.83 2.09
C GLY A 67 -7.83 5.56 0.93
N VAL A 68 -7.45 4.83 -0.11
CA VAL A 68 -6.83 5.39 -1.32
C VAL A 68 -7.51 4.80 -2.54
N GLU A 69 -8.71 5.31 -2.83
CA GLU A 69 -9.58 4.91 -3.95
C GLU A 69 -9.74 3.39 -4.08
N ASN A 70 -8.87 2.73 -4.85
CA ASN A 70 -8.93 1.31 -5.19
C ASN A 70 -8.27 0.37 -4.16
N ARG A 71 -7.73 0.92 -3.07
CA ARG A 71 -7.07 0.14 -2.01
C ARG A 71 -7.19 0.82 -0.67
N VAL A 72 -6.78 0.11 0.37
CA VAL A 72 -6.47 0.73 1.66
C VAL A 72 -5.01 0.55 1.99
N GLU A 73 -4.48 1.46 2.79
CA GLU A 73 -3.12 1.43 3.29
C GLU A 73 -3.15 1.30 4.80
N ILE A 74 -2.21 0.52 5.33
CA ILE A 74 -2.03 0.36 6.77
C ILE A 74 -0.68 0.98 7.09
N TRP A 75 -0.70 1.99 7.95
CA TRP A 75 0.47 2.76 8.34
C TRP A 75 0.70 2.66 9.84
N ALA A 76 1.96 2.75 10.26
CA ALA A 76 2.26 3.13 11.64
C ALA A 76 1.73 4.56 11.88
N ALA A 77 1.05 4.78 13.00
CA ALA A 77 0.38 6.05 13.27
C ALA A 77 1.35 7.25 13.22
N GLU A 78 2.54 7.10 13.80
CA GLU A 78 3.59 8.13 13.80
C GLU A 78 4.08 8.46 12.39
N ARG A 79 4.37 7.45 11.57
CA ARG A 79 4.81 7.63 10.18
C ARG A 79 3.76 8.29 9.32
N TRP A 80 2.48 7.97 9.54
CA TRP A 80 1.40 8.63 8.83
C TRP A 80 1.28 10.10 9.24
N ALA A 81 1.41 10.41 10.53
CA ALA A 81 1.36 11.78 11.02
C ALA A 81 2.43 12.65 10.32
N GLU A 82 3.69 12.19 10.34
CA GLU A 82 4.82 12.85 9.66
C GLU A 82 4.54 13.04 8.16
N TYR A 83 4.17 11.96 7.46
CA TYR A 83 3.87 12.02 6.02
C TYR A 83 2.71 12.97 5.70
N SER A 84 1.63 12.94 6.48
CA SER A 84 0.43 13.74 6.21
C SER A 84 0.63 15.23 6.48
N GLU A 85 1.51 15.58 7.43
CA GLU A 85 1.92 16.97 7.68
C GLU A 85 2.70 17.50 6.48
N GLU A 86 3.75 16.79 6.05
CA GLU A 86 4.55 17.15 4.87
C GLU A 86 3.69 17.20 3.58
N ALA A 87 2.83 16.21 3.38
CA ALA A 87 1.98 16.12 2.21
C ALA A 87 0.85 17.18 2.22
N GLY A 88 0.43 17.67 3.38
CA GLY A 88 -0.60 18.71 3.49
C GLY A 88 -0.18 20.04 2.87
N GLU A 89 1.09 20.42 3.02
CA GLU A 89 1.67 21.60 2.38
C GLU A 89 1.63 21.46 0.84
N LEU A 90 2.06 20.30 0.34
CA LEU A 90 2.05 19.99 -1.09
C LEU A 90 0.62 19.85 -1.65
N TYR A 91 -0.31 19.29 -0.87
CA TYR A 91 -1.71 19.11 -1.27
C TYR A 91 -2.36 20.45 -1.62
N THR A 92 -2.14 21.47 -0.79
CA THR A 92 -2.69 22.80 -1.02
C THR A 92 -2.18 23.37 -2.35
N GLU A 93 -0.87 23.27 -2.61
CA GLU A 93 -0.27 23.71 -3.87
C GLU A 93 -0.81 22.94 -5.09
N ILE A 94 -0.96 21.62 -4.96
CA ILE A 94 -1.48 20.76 -6.04
C ILE A 94 -2.96 21.04 -6.30
N ALA A 95 -3.78 21.20 -5.26
CA ALA A 95 -5.20 21.51 -5.37
C ALA A 95 -5.40 22.82 -6.16
N GLU A 96 -4.67 23.87 -5.79
CA GLU A 96 -4.68 25.15 -6.50
C GLU A 96 -4.30 24.99 -7.98
N LYS A 97 -3.24 24.24 -8.29
CA LYS A 97 -2.80 23.98 -9.69
C LYS A 97 -3.82 23.18 -10.50
N LEU A 98 -4.56 22.28 -9.86
CA LEU A 98 -5.60 21.48 -10.47
C LEU A 98 -6.95 22.20 -10.52
N GLY A 99 -7.05 23.39 -9.93
CA GLY A 99 -8.27 24.22 -9.91
C GLY A 99 -9.34 23.72 -8.94
N PHE A 100 -8.94 23.02 -7.88
CA PHE A 100 -9.78 22.65 -6.75
C PHE A 100 -9.69 23.68 -5.61
#